data_AF-A0A9W9VBP5-F1
#
_entry.id   AF-A0A9W9VBP5-F1
#
_cell.length_a   1.000
_cell.length_b   1.000
_cell.length_c   1.000
_cell.angle_alpha   90.00
_cell.angle_beta   90.00
_cell.angle_gamma   90.00
#
_symmetry.space_group_name_H-M   'P 1'
#
loop_
_entity.id
_entity.type
_entity.pdbx_description
1 polymer ?
#
loop_
_entity_poly.entity_id
_entity_poly.type
_entity_poly.pdbx_seq_one_letter_code
_entity_poly.pdbx_strand_id
1 'polypeptide(L)'
;MRYYMWGDKSDEELDLESSGDICLLQRYRYATFTDEDNPSMCPINLRGLLQTEVALRENTQREIALKEKIGHLSKEDTYVTVLQDLQEELSTLSTEYWTLERRWWEIRSSYDDGPLTRGIDFWRSQPKWYMHQVLVEDCIGRGGCCGRDCGCCSHRQSERKFAVGHCTVECSCCERARGFALDPEQKSQIRESFKLDYKSIRAWYYNRIKTASLLGLMAGSYENPLDLIVDLPPRYATPSEESQGSNWKNYLRRSSR
;
A
#
# COMPACT_ATOMS: atom_id res chain seq x y z
N MET A 1 -7.09 25.99 36.56
CA MET A 1 -5.94 25.06 36.45
C MET A 1 -6.38 23.94 35.53
N ARG A 2 -5.86 23.85 34.30
CA ARG A 2 -6.15 22.70 33.42
C ARG A 2 -5.22 21.58 33.84
N TYR A 3 -5.78 20.46 34.28
CA TYR A 3 -5.02 19.25 34.56
C TYR A 3 -4.83 18.54 33.22
N TYR A 4 -3.74 18.86 32.50
CA TYR A 4 -3.40 18.18 31.26
C TYR A 4 -2.90 16.77 31.56
N MET A 5 -3.51 15.77 30.93
CA MET A 5 -3.01 14.40 30.87
C MET A 5 -2.05 14.25 29.68
N TRP A 6 -1.10 13.32 29.80
CA TRP A 6 -0.26 12.96 28.66
C TRP A 6 -1.14 12.51 27.48
N GLY A 7 -0.90 13.08 26.30
CA GLY A 7 -1.68 12.82 25.09
C GLY A 7 -2.78 13.86 24.81
N ASP A 8 -3.14 14.71 25.78
CA ASP A 8 -4.12 15.78 25.56
C ASP A 8 -3.71 16.69 24.40
N LYS A 9 -4.72 17.23 23.71
CA LYS A 9 -4.51 18.22 22.65
C LYS A 9 -3.92 19.50 23.26
N SER A 10 -2.89 20.03 22.61
CA SER A 10 -2.40 21.38 22.90
C SER A 10 -3.43 22.42 22.43
N ASP A 11 -3.34 23.64 22.97
CA ASP A 11 -4.16 24.76 22.47
C ASP A 11 -3.90 25.01 20.98
N GLU A 12 -2.65 24.86 20.53
CA GLU A 12 -2.28 24.98 19.11
C GLU A 12 -2.94 23.91 18.23
N GLU A 13 -3.00 22.64 18.68
CA GLU A 13 -3.71 21.59 17.92
C GLU A 13 -5.21 21.90 17.83
N LEU A 14 -5.82 22.41 18.90
CA LEU A 14 -7.23 22.79 18.93
C LEU A 14 -7.54 23.96 17.98
N ASP A 15 -6.66 24.96 17.94
CA ASP A 15 -6.78 26.10 17.03
C ASP A 15 -6.63 25.65 15.57
N LEU A 16 -5.67 24.78 15.28
CA LEU A 16 -5.48 24.19 13.95
C LEU A 16 -6.68 23.33 13.52
N GLU A 17 -7.21 22.49 14.40
CA GLU A 17 -8.45 21.75 14.14
C GLU A 17 -9.62 22.68 13.83
N SER A 18 -9.76 23.78 14.59
CA SER A 18 -10.83 24.76 14.39
C SER A 18 -10.69 25.55 13.09
N SER A 19 -9.47 25.73 12.60
CA SER A 19 -9.20 26.42 11.33
C SER A 19 -9.68 25.65 10.09
N GLY A 20 -9.78 24.32 10.19
CA GLY A 20 -10.08 23.44 9.06
C GLY A 20 -8.91 23.21 8.09
N ASP A 21 -7.72 23.76 8.34
CA ASP A 21 -6.52 23.48 7.55
C ASP A 21 -5.94 22.10 7.90
N ILE A 22 -6.45 21.08 7.20
CA ILE A 22 -6.05 19.68 7.38
C ILE A 22 -4.56 19.49 7.09
N CYS A 23 -4.01 20.20 6.10
CA CYS A 23 -2.60 20.05 5.74
C CYS A 23 -1.71 20.53 6.88
N LEU A 24 -1.99 21.72 7.40
CA LEU A 24 -1.23 22.30 8.50
C LEU A 24 -1.41 21.50 9.79
N LEU A 25 -2.62 21.05 10.10
CA LEU A 25 -2.90 20.19 11.26
C LEU A 25 -2.10 18.87 11.21
N GLN A 26 -2.10 18.19 10.06
CA GLN A 26 -1.36 16.93 9.92
C GLN A 26 0.16 17.15 9.99
N ARG A 27 0.65 18.28 9.45
CA ARG A 27 2.06 18.67 9.57
C ARG A 27 2.45 18.96 11.01
N TYR A 28 1.62 19.67 11.76
CA TYR A 28 1.80 19.90 13.20
C TYR A 28 1.93 18.57 13.94
N ARG A 29 0.95 17.68 13.77
CA ARG A 29 0.94 16.34 14.39
C ARG A 29 2.19 15.53 14.08
N TYR A 30 2.67 15.60 12.85
CA TYR A 30 3.91 14.94 12.44
C TYR A 30 5.14 15.58 13.06
N ALA A 31 5.22 16.91 13.05
CA ALA A 31 6.35 17.67 13.57
C ALA A 31 6.54 17.42 15.06
N THR A 32 5.45 17.43 15.85
CA THR A 32 5.49 17.11 17.29
C THR A 32 6.01 15.70 17.57
N PHE A 33 5.78 14.74 16.68
CA PHE A 33 6.31 13.39 16.82
C PHE A 33 7.79 13.28 16.45
N THR A 34 8.24 14.04 15.46
CA THR A 34 9.64 14.04 15.01
C THR A 34 10.53 15.03 15.74
N ASP A 35 9.99 15.72 16.75
CA ASP A 35 10.72 16.70 17.54
C ASP A 35 11.85 16.00 18.31
N GLU A 36 13.10 16.30 17.94
CA GLU A 36 14.29 15.74 18.56
C GLU A 36 14.53 16.29 19.97
N ASP A 37 14.03 17.51 20.24
CA ASP A 37 14.15 18.16 21.55
C ASP A 37 13.12 17.61 22.55
N ASN A 38 12.06 16.96 22.06
CA ASN A 38 11.03 16.33 22.86
C ASN A 38 10.67 14.93 22.34
N PRO A 39 11.59 13.95 22.44
CA PRO A 39 11.38 12.63 21.88
C PRO A 39 10.22 11.91 22.58
N SER A 40 9.35 11.26 21.80
CA SER A 40 8.27 10.44 22.36
C SER A 40 8.83 9.41 23.35
N MET A 41 8.19 9.31 24.51
CA MET A 41 8.53 8.34 25.55
C MET A 41 8.52 6.88 25.05
N CYS A 42 7.75 6.57 24.00
CA CYS A 42 7.68 5.26 23.41
C CYS A 42 7.96 5.34 21.90
N PRO A 43 9.11 4.82 21.41
CA PRO A 43 9.43 4.89 19.99
C PRO A 43 8.41 4.08 19.17
N ILE A 44 7.70 4.79 18.29
CA ILE A 44 6.64 4.20 17.47
C ILE A 44 7.25 3.44 16.30
N ASN A 45 6.96 2.13 16.19
CA ASN A 45 7.44 1.28 15.09
C ASN A 45 6.61 1.47 13.81
N LEU A 46 6.61 2.69 13.25
CA LEU A 46 5.90 3.03 12.00
C LEU A 46 6.36 2.18 10.82
N ARG A 47 7.66 1.86 10.77
CA ARG A 47 8.22 0.98 9.74
C ARG A 47 7.58 -0.41 9.81
N GLY A 48 7.55 -0.99 11.01
CA GLY A 48 6.94 -2.29 11.25
C GLY A 48 5.46 -2.28 10.88
N LEU A 49 4.72 -1.21 11.25
CA LEU A 49 3.30 -1.09 10.91
C LEU A 49 3.10 -1.18 9.39
N LEU A 50 3.79 -0.34 8.61
CA LEU A 50 3.63 -0.30 7.15
C LEU A 50 4.08 -1.60 6.47
N GLN A 51 5.16 -2.22 6.95
CA GLN A 51 5.61 -3.52 6.46
C GLN A 51 4.59 -4.63 6.75
N THR A 52 3.99 -4.64 7.94
CA THR A 52 2.90 -5.56 8.29
C THR A 52 1.66 -5.32 7.42
N GLU A 53 1.31 -4.06 7.13
CA GLU A 53 0.21 -3.75 6.21
C GLU A 53 0.50 -4.21 4.77
N VAL A 54 1.74 -4.11 4.29
CA VAL A 54 2.12 -4.70 2.99
C VAL A 54 1.91 -6.21 3.03
N ALA A 55 2.41 -6.90 4.05
CA ALA A 55 2.27 -8.34 4.18
C ALA A 55 0.79 -8.80 4.26
N LEU A 56 -0.06 -8.07 4.98
CA LEU A 56 -1.50 -8.31 5.02
C LEU A 56 -2.13 -8.20 3.63
N ARG A 57 -1.75 -7.18 2.85
CA ARG A 57 -2.17 -7.04 1.44
C ARG A 57 -1.66 -8.18 0.57
N GLU A 58 -0.39 -8.59 0.69
CA GLU A 58 0.15 -9.71 -0.10
C GLU A 58 -0.60 -11.01 0.18
N ASN A 59 -0.78 -11.33 1.46
CA ASN A 59 -1.48 -12.53 1.91
C ASN A 59 -2.93 -12.56 1.38
N THR A 60 -3.69 -11.46 1.52
CA THR A 60 -5.06 -11.39 1.01
C THR A 60 -5.12 -11.43 -0.53
N GLN A 61 -4.16 -10.81 -1.23
CA GLN A 61 -4.12 -10.88 -2.70
C GLN A 61 -3.82 -12.30 -3.19
N ARG A 62 -2.96 -13.05 -2.49
CA ARG A 62 -2.74 -14.47 -2.75
C ARG A 62 -3.99 -15.30 -2.46
N GLU A 63 -4.69 -15.03 -1.36
CA GLU A 63 -5.95 -15.69 -1.01
C GLU A 63 -6.99 -15.53 -2.14
N ILE A 64 -7.14 -14.30 -2.66
CA ILE A 64 -8.02 -14.01 -3.81
C ILE A 64 -7.58 -14.78 -5.05
N ALA A 65 -6.29 -14.77 -5.39
CA ALA A 65 -5.76 -15.48 -6.56
C ALA A 65 -6.00 -16.99 -6.48
N LEU A 66 -5.83 -17.59 -5.29
CA LEU A 66 -6.11 -19.02 -5.06
C LEU A 66 -7.59 -19.34 -5.17
N LYS A 67 -8.46 -18.52 -4.58
CA LYS A 67 -9.92 -18.67 -4.69
C LYS A 67 -10.38 -18.60 -6.15
N GLU A 68 -9.87 -17.65 -6.93
CA GLU A 68 -10.09 -17.58 -8.39
C GLU A 68 -9.67 -18.90 -9.07
N LYS A 69 -8.45 -19.39 -8.78
CA LYS A 69 -7.91 -20.61 -9.38
C LYS A 69 -8.71 -21.86 -9.02
N ILE A 70 -9.11 -22.03 -7.76
CA ILE A 70 -9.98 -23.13 -7.30
C ILE A 70 -11.34 -23.08 -8.00
N GLY A 71 -11.93 -21.89 -8.14
CA GLY A 71 -13.19 -21.71 -8.86
C GLY A 71 -13.12 -22.12 -10.34
N HIS A 72 -11.95 -22.00 -10.97
CA HIS A 72 -11.73 -22.49 -12.32
C HIS A 72 -11.52 -24.01 -12.38
N LEU A 73 -10.67 -24.56 -11.52
CA LEU A 73 -10.28 -25.98 -11.55
C LEU A 73 -11.36 -26.93 -11.00
N SER A 74 -12.21 -26.47 -10.08
CA SER A 74 -13.29 -27.28 -9.48
C SER A 74 -14.36 -27.75 -10.46
N LYS A 75 -14.32 -27.28 -11.71
CA LYS A 75 -15.23 -27.70 -12.78
C LYS A 75 -14.81 -29.01 -13.45
N GLU A 76 -13.61 -29.50 -13.15
CA GLU A 76 -13.03 -30.69 -13.79
C GLU A 76 -12.53 -31.68 -12.72
N ASP A 77 -13.04 -32.92 -12.73
CA ASP A 77 -12.69 -33.97 -11.76
C ASP A 77 -11.23 -34.44 -11.84
N THR A 78 -10.47 -33.99 -12.85
CA THR A 78 -9.06 -34.38 -13.04
C THR A 78 -8.11 -33.71 -12.02
N TYR A 79 -8.53 -32.62 -11.37
CA TYR A 79 -7.66 -31.78 -10.55
C TYR A 79 -7.82 -31.99 -9.03
N VAL A 80 -8.40 -33.10 -8.57
CA VAL A 80 -8.70 -33.33 -7.14
C VAL A 80 -7.48 -33.12 -6.23
N THR A 81 -6.31 -33.67 -6.58
CA THR A 81 -5.10 -33.50 -5.78
C THR A 81 -4.61 -32.05 -5.76
N VAL A 82 -4.60 -31.38 -6.92
CA VAL A 82 -4.23 -29.96 -7.02
C VAL A 82 -5.19 -29.08 -6.21
N LEU A 83 -6.48 -29.39 -6.19
CA LEU A 83 -7.47 -28.68 -5.40
C LEU A 83 -7.22 -28.85 -3.89
N GLN A 84 -6.79 -30.03 -3.45
CA GLN A 84 -6.40 -30.27 -2.05
C GLN A 84 -5.19 -29.42 -1.66
N ASP A 85 -4.14 -29.40 -2.48
CA ASP A 85 -2.93 -28.60 -2.24
C ASP A 85 -3.25 -27.09 -2.16
N LEU A 86 -4.09 -26.59 -3.07
CA LEU A 86 -4.53 -25.18 -3.06
C LEU A 86 -5.36 -24.84 -1.82
N GLN A 87 -6.17 -25.80 -1.33
CA GLN A 87 -6.97 -25.63 -0.13
C GLN A 87 -6.11 -25.63 1.15
N GLU A 88 -5.04 -26.43 1.18
CA GLU A 88 -4.04 -26.40 2.25
C GLU A 88 -3.28 -25.06 2.27
N GLU A 89 -2.90 -24.54 1.10
CA GLU A 89 -2.28 -23.22 0.98
C GLU A 89 -3.21 -22.11 1.51
N LEU A 90 -4.52 -22.16 1.18
CA LEU A 90 -5.51 -21.22 1.74
C LEU A 90 -5.63 -21.28 3.27
N SER A 91 -5.53 -22.48 3.85
CA SER A 91 -5.52 -22.67 5.31
C SER A 91 -4.28 -22.04 5.94
N THR A 92 -3.11 -22.25 5.32
CA THR A 92 -1.85 -21.63 5.72
C THR A 92 -1.94 -20.11 5.69
N LEU A 93 -2.43 -19.53 4.58
CA LEU A 93 -2.62 -18.08 4.45
C LEU A 93 -3.57 -17.51 5.50
N SER A 94 -4.62 -18.25 5.88
CA SER A 94 -5.54 -17.81 6.95
C SER A 94 -4.85 -17.72 8.31
N THR A 95 -3.96 -18.67 8.61
CA THR A 95 -3.15 -18.68 9.84
C THR A 95 -2.12 -17.55 9.85
N GLU A 96 -1.46 -17.32 8.71
CA GLU A 96 -0.53 -16.21 8.53
C GLU A 96 -1.23 -14.85 8.68
N TYR A 97 -2.41 -14.68 8.05
CA TYR A 97 -3.20 -13.47 8.17
C TYR A 97 -3.52 -13.18 9.64
N TRP A 98 -3.97 -14.21 10.37
CA TRP A 98 -4.27 -14.07 11.79
C TRP A 98 -3.05 -13.58 12.58
N THR A 99 -1.88 -14.15 12.32
CA THR A 99 -0.62 -13.77 12.97
C THR A 99 -0.21 -12.33 12.63
N LEU A 100 -0.31 -11.95 11.35
CA LEU A 100 -0.03 -10.60 10.89
C LEU A 100 -0.98 -9.57 11.50
N GLU A 101 -2.26 -9.92 11.67
CA GLU A 101 -3.24 -9.05 12.32
C GLU A 101 -2.89 -8.82 13.79
N ARG A 102 -2.45 -9.85 14.52
CA ARG A 102 -1.95 -9.71 15.90
C ARG A 102 -0.71 -8.81 15.95
N ARG A 103 0.22 -8.98 15.03
CA ARG A 103 1.40 -8.11 14.92
C ARG A 103 1.01 -6.65 14.65
N TRP A 104 0.03 -6.42 13.79
CA TRP A 104 -0.50 -5.08 13.54
C TRP A 104 -1.06 -4.46 14.82
N TRP A 105 -1.86 -5.21 15.59
CA TRP A 105 -2.43 -4.75 16.85
C TRP A 105 -1.38 -4.51 17.93
N GLU A 106 -0.39 -5.39 18.06
CA GLU A 106 0.74 -5.23 18.97
C GLU A 106 1.43 -3.89 18.72
N ILE A 107 1.78 -3.60 17.45
CA ILE A 107 2.40 -2.33 17.07
C ILE A 107 1.44 -1.16 17.35
N ARG A 108 0.18 -1.24 16.90
CA ARG A 108 -0.79 -0.13 17.05
C ARG A 108 -1.09 0.19 18.52
N SER A 109 -1.10 -0.82 19.39
CA SER A 109 -1.33 -0.68 20.83
C SER A 109 -0.15 -0.08 21.59
N SER A 110 1.03 -0.06 20.99
CA SER A 110 2.21 0.58 21.59
C SER A 110 2.25 2.10 21.34
N TYR A 111 1.24 2.65 20.66
CA TYR A 111 1.20 4.07 20.32
C TYR A 111 0.65 4.83 21.52
N ASP A 112 1.25 5.96 21.84
CA ASP A 112 0.62 6.89 22.76
C ASP A 112 -0.62 7.52 22.12
N ASP A 113 -1.59 7.95 22.95
CA ASP A 113 -2.77 8.69 22.48
C ASP A 113 -2.42 10.16 22.16
N GLY A 114 -1.35 10.35 21.38
CA GLY A 114 -0.77 11.65 21.03
C GLY A 114 -1.20 12.19 19.65
N PRO A 115 -0.62 13.34 19.25
CA PRO A 115 -0.94 14.02 17.99
C PRO A 115 -0.79 13.12 16.76
N LEU A 116 0.28 12.33 16.69
CA LEU A 116 0.51 11.44 15.54
C LEU A 116 -0.59 10.37 15.42
N THR A 117 -0.96 9.73 16.52
CA THR A 117 -2.02 8.71 16.55
C THR A 117 -3.35 9.29 16.06
N ARG A 118 -3.73 10.48 16.53
CA ARG A 118 -4.91 11.20 16.03
C ARG A 118 -4.81 11.51 14.53
N GLY A 119 -3.63 11.89 14.06
CA GLY A 119 -3.38 12.12 12.64
C GLY A 119 -3.61 10.87 11.79
N ILE A 120 -3.08 9.73 12.25
CA ILE A 120 -3.26 8.42 11.61
C ILE A 120 -4.72 8.01 11.61
N ASP A 121 -5.40 8.10 12.75
CA ASP A 121 -6.79 7.69 12.87
C ASP A 121 -7.71 8.56 11.99
N PHE A 122 -7.49 9.87 11.98
CA PHE A 122 -8.17 10.78 11.05
C PHE A 122 -7.96 10.34 9.60
N TRP A 123 -6.70 10.10 9.20
CA TRP A 123 -6.39 9.77 7.81
C TRP A 123 -6.98 8.42 7.41
N ARG A 124 -6.89 7.41 8.28
CA ARG A 124 -7.42 6.07 8.03
C ARG A 124 -8.95 5.99 8.13
N SER A 125 -9.61 7.00 8.69
CA SER A 125 -11.07 7.15 8.61
C SER A 125 -11.57 7.50 7.20
N GLN A 126 -10.70 8.00 6.32
CA GLN A 126 -11.06 8.35 4.95
C GLN A 126 -11.16 7.08 4.07
N PRO A 127 -12.33 6.73 3.50
CA PRO A 127 -12.55 5.44 2.84
C PRO A 127 -11.56 5.13 1.70
N LYS A 128 -11.07 6.16 1.02
CA LYS A 128 -10.12 6.07 -0.11
C LYS A 128 -8.74 6.63 0.22
N TRP A 129 -8.31 6.66 1.49
CA TRP A 129 -6.98 7.15 1.89
C TRP A 129 -5.85 6.51 1.07
N TYR A 130 -6.01 5.23 0.69
CA TYR A 130 -5.03 4.46 -0.07
C TYR A 130 -4.95 4.88 -1.54
N MET A 131 -5.89 5.69 -2.04
CA MET A 131 -5.89 6.27 -3.39
C MET A 131 -5.25 7.66 -3.43
N HIS A 132 -4.54 8.05 -2.37
CA HIS A 132 -3.72 9.24 -2.37
C HIS A 132 -2.67 9.20 -3.49
N GLN A 133 -2.48 10.31 -4.20
CA GLN A 133 -1.66 10.42 -5.40
C GLN A 133 -0.28 9.77 -5.27
N VAL A 134 0.42 10.02 -4.16
CA VAL A 134 1.75 9.42 -3.89
C VAL A 134 1.73 7.88 -3.91
N LEU A 135 0.67 7.27 -3.37
CA LEU A 135 0.55 5.80 -3.30
C LEU A 135 0.16 5.24 -4.67
N VAL A 136 -0.66 5.98 -5.42
CA VAL A 136 -1.03 5.66 -6.79
C VAL A 136 0.21 5.69 -7.70
N GLU A 137 1.02 6.75 -7.61
CA GLU A 137 2.29 6.87 -8.34
C GLU A 137 3.27 5.75 -7.97
N ASP A 138 3.37 5.38 -6.70
CA ASP A 138 4.18 4.24 -6.27
C ASP A 138 3.69 2.93 -6.87
N CYS A 139 2.37 2.71 -6.90
CA CYS A 139 1.78 1.55 -7.58
C CYS A 139 2.13 1.54 -9.07
N ILE A 140 2.04 2.68 -9.76
CA ILE A 140 2.40 2.83 -11.19
C ILE A 140 3.88 2.53 -11.39
N GLY A 141 4.77 3.13 -10.59
CA GLY A 141 6.22 2.97 -10.69
C GLY A 141 6.70 1.54 -10.46
N ARG A 142 5.94 0.74 -9.70
CA ARG A 142 6.17 -0.71 -9.51
C ARG A 142 5.58 -1.58 -10.64
N GLY A 143 4.98 -0.99 -11.68
CA GLY A 143 4.29 -1.72 -12.76
C GLY A 143 2.90 -2.25 -12.36
N GLY A 144 2.28 -1.64 -11.35
CA GLY A 144 1.02 -2.08 -10.76
C GLY A 144 -0.25 -1.71 -11.54
N CYS A 145 -1.41 -2.15 -11.01
CA CYS A 145 -2.73 -1.92 -11.62
C CYS A 145 -3.04 -0.45 -11.91
N CYS A 146 -2.53 0.49 -11.10
CA CYS A 146 -2.85 1.91 -11.27
C CYS A 146 -2.33 2.51 -12.57
N GLY A 147 -1.37 1.87 -13.25
CA GLY A 147 -0.91 2.31 -14.56
C GLY A 147 -1.73 1.76 -15.72
N ARG A 148 -2.88 1.11 -15.44
CA ARG A 148 -3.71 0.39 -16.41
C ARG A 148 -5.19 0.68 -16.21
N ASP A 149 -5.99 0.33 -17.21
CA ASP A 149 -7.45 0.53 -17.19
C ASP A 149 -8.23 -0.54 -16.43
N CYS A 150 -7.57 -1.47 -15.74
CA CYS A 150 -8.26 -2.54 -15.02
C CYS A 150 -9.05 -2.05 -13.80
N GLY A 151 -8.78 -0.84 -13.29
CA GLY A 151 -9.49 -0.25 -12.15
C GLY A 151 -9.39 -1.04 -10.83
N CYS A 152 -8.53 -2.06 -10.76
CA CYS A 152 -8.54 -3.05 -9.69
C CYS A 152 -8.26 -2.44 -8.30
N CYS A 153 -7.46 -1.37 -8.25
CA CYS A 153 -7.09 -0.71 -7.00
C CYS A 153 -8.19 0.23 -6.49
N SER A 154 -8.78 1.06 -7.36
CA SER A 154 -9.82 2.03 -6.94
C SER A 154 -11.09 1.34 -6.44
N HIS A 155 -11.41 0.15 -6.97
CA HIS A 155 -12.56 -0.65 -6.56
C HIS A 155 -12.22 -1.72 -5.52
N ARG A 156 -11.02 -1.71 -4.94
CA ARG A 156 -10.61 -2.78 -4.04
C ARG A 156 -11.49 -2.78 -2.78
N GLN A 157 -12.26 -3.85 -2.65
CA GLN A 157 -12.96 -4.22 -1.42
C GLN A 157 -12.27 -5.43 -0.81
N SER A 158 -12.26 -5.48 0.51
CA SER A 158 -11.64 -6.57 1.25
C SER A 158 -12.45 -6.83 2.51
N GLU A 159 -12.86 -8.07 2.73
CA GLU A 159 -13.41 -8.52 4.02
C GLU A 159 -12.34 -8.47 5.12
N ARG A 160 -11.06 -8.51 4.71
CA ARG A 160 -9.88 -8.33 5.55
C ARG A 160 -9.58 -6.84 5.71
N LYS A 161 -10.03 -6.23 6.82
CA LYS A 161 -9.95 -4.78 7.10
C LYS A 161 -8.60 -4.10 6.83
N PHE A 162 -7.48 -4.79 7.09
CA PHE A 162 -6.14 -4.22 6.97
C PHE A 162 -5.47 -4.49 5.62
N ALA A 163 -6.16 -5.22 4.72
CA ALA A 163 -5.64 -5.58 3.40
C ALA A 163 -6.13 -4.65 2.28
N VAL A 164 -6.74 -3.51 2.62
CA VAL A 164 -7.13 -2.49 1.65
C VAL A 164 -5.86 -1.73 1.18
N GLY A 165 -5.75 -1.50 -0.13
CA GLY A 165 -4.65 -0.75 -0.74
C GLY A 165 -4.26 -1.21 -2.15
N HIS A 166 -3.07 -0.82 -2.59
CA HIS A 166 -2.58 -1.15 -3.93
C HIS A 166 -2.11 -2.61 -4.08
N CYS A 167 -1.95 -3.03 -5.33
CA CYS A 167 -1.44 -4.35 -5.67
C CYS A 167 0.00 -4.56 -5.14
N THR A 168 0.30 -5.80 -4.80
CA THR A 168 1.62 -6.29 -4.43
C THR A 168 2.06 -7.36 -5.44
N VAL A 169 3.13 -8.09 -5.14
CA VAL A 169 3.63 -9.17 -6.01
C VAL A 169 2.64 -10.33 -6.17
N GLU A 170 1.64 -10.45 -5.28
CA GLU A 170 0.62 -11.51 -5.30
C GLU A 170 -0.67 -11.14 -6.04
N CYS A 171 -0.73 -9.97 -6.68
CA CYS A 171 -1.93 -9.53 -7.40
C CYS A 171 -2.14 -10.34 -8.70
N SER A 172 -3.21 -11.14 -8.76
CA SER A 172 -3.57 -11.95 -9.94
C SER A 172 -3.78 -11.11 -11.21
N CYS A 173 -4.33 -9.89 -11.09
CA CYS A 173 -4.47 -8.97 -12.22
C CYS A 173 -3.10 -8.51 -12.77
N CYS A 174 -2.12 -8.23 -11.89
CA CYS A 174 -0.77 -7.89 -12.32
C CYS A 174 -0.06 -9.10 -12.94
N GLU A 175 -0.27 -10.30 -12.41
CA GLU A 175 0.27 -11.54 -12.99
C GLU A 175 -0.24 -11.76 -14.42
N ARG A 176 -1.56 -11.66 -14.63
CA ARG A 176 -2.17 -11.78 -15.96
C ARG A 176 -1.65 -10.72 -16.94
N ALA A 177 -1.56 -9.47 -16.50
CA ALA A 177 -1.03 -8.38 -17.34
C ALA A 177 0.43 -8.59 -17.72
N ARG A 178 1.23 -9.18 -16.83
CA ARG A 178 2.65 -9.49 -17.05
C ARG A 178 2.86 -10.75 -17.90
N GLY A 179 1.88 -11.66 -17.95
CA GLY A 179 1.89 -12.85 -18.80
C GLY A 179 2.71 -14.04 -18.28
N PHE A 180 3.22 -13.96 -17.04
CA PHE A 180 3.96 -15.06 -16.39
C PHE A 180 3.77 -14.99 -14.87
N ALA A 181 4.01 -16.07 -14.14
CA ALA A 181 4.07 -16.07 -12.67
C ALA A 181 5.49 -15.71 -12.20
N LEU A 182 5.61 -15.00 -11.07
CA LEU A 182 6.92 -14.78 -10.45
C LEU A 182 7.29 -16.00 -9.62
N ASP A 183 8.53 -16.46 -9.77
CA ASP A 183 9.09 -17.45 -8.85
C ASP A 183 9.39 -16.84 -7.46
N PRO A 184 9.63 -17.66 -6.42
CA PRO A 184 9.88 -17.16 -5.07
C PRO A 184 11.07 -16.19 -4.96
N GLU A 185 12.12 -16.39 -5.75
CA GLU A 185 13.32 -15.56 -5.74
C GLU A 185 13.02 -14.19 -6.37
N GLN A 186 12.33 -14.17 -7.50
CA GLN A 186 11.86 -12.93 -8.14
C GLN A 186 10.94 -12.13 -7.22
N LYS A 187 10.01 -12.79 -6.51
CA LYS A 187 9.15 -12.13 -5.52
C LYS A 187 9.99 -11.52 -4.38
N SER A 188 10.98 -12.26 -3.88
CA SER A 188 11.91 -11.78 -2.84
C SER A 188 12.68 -10.54 -3.30
N GLN A 189 13.24 -10.56 -4.51
CA GLN A 189 13.98 -9.43 -5.08
C GLN A 189 13.13 -8.17 -5.23
N ILE A 190 11.88 -8.31 -5.66
CA ILE A 190 10.95 -7.17 -5.78
C ILE A 190 10.59 -6.63 -4.38
N ARG A 191 10.32 -7.51 -3.40
CA ARG A 191 10.06 -7.10 -2.01
C ARG A 191 11.23 -6.32 -1.43
N GLU A 192 12.46 -6.78 -1.65
CA GLU A 192 13.66 -6.10 -1.16
C GLU A 192 13.88 -4.76 -1.88
N SER A 193 13.62 -4.71 -3.19
CA SER A 193 13.69 -3.46 -3.96
C SER A 193 12.75 -2.40 -3.39
N PHE A 194 11.48 -2.74 -3.13
CA PHE A 194 10.49 -1.77 -2.65
C PHE A 194 10.24 -1.86 -1.14
N LYS A 195 11.25 -2.31 -0.40
CA LYS A 195 11.18 -2.43 1.05
C LYS A 195 11.14 -1.06 1.70
N LEU A 196 10.23 -0.93 2.65
CA LEU A 196 10.09 0.27 3.46
C LEU A 196 11.16 0.26 4.56
N ASP A 197 12.33 0.84 4.28
CA ASP A 197 13.42 0.94 5.26
C ASP A 197 14.14 2.30 5.24
N TYR A 198 14.34 2.87 6.43
CA TYR A 198 14.96 4.17 6.65
C TYR A 198 16.49 4.12 6.64
N LYS A 199 17.10 2.94 6.79
CA LYS A 199 18.57 2.75 6.79
C LYS A 199 19.16 2.53 5.39
N SER A 200 18.33 2.55 4.36
CA SER A 200 18.75 2.31 2.98
C SER A 200 19.04 3.63 2.24
N ILE A 201 19.72 3.54 1.10
CA ILE A 201 19.80 4.64 0.11
C ILE A 201 18.41 5.18 -0.30
N ARG A 202 17.35 4.41 0.00
CA ARG A 202 15.94 4.71 -0.26
C ARG A 202 15.23 5.28 0.98
N ALA A 203 15.93 5.88 1.94
CA ALA A 203 15.31 6.55 3.08
C ALA A 203 14.24 7.58 2.65
N TRP A 204 14.50 8.30 1.55
CA TRP A 204 13.54 9.23 0.94
C TRP A 204 12.27 8.54 0.43
N TYR A 205 12.41 7.37 -0.17
CA TYR A 205 11.29 6.55 -0.60
C TYR A 205 10.43 6.12 0.59
N TYR A 206 11.07 5.58 1.64
CA TYR A 206 10.35 5.23 2.87
C TYR A 206 9.61 6.44 3.45
N ASN A 207 10.26 7.60 3.58
CA ASN A 207 9.63 8.79 4.12
C ASN A 207 8.44 9.25 3.28
N ARG A 208 8.57 9.26 1.94
CA ARG A 208 7.48 9.62 1.02
C ARG A 208 6.26 8.70 1.18
N ILE A 209 6.47 7.38 1.23
CA ILE A 209 5.38 6.42 1.42
C ILE A 209 4.80 6.52 2.83
N LYS A 210 5.64 6.70 3.85
CA LYS A 210 5.23 6.82 5.25
C LYS A 210 4.30 8.00 5.47
N THR A 211 4.69 9.21 5.04
CA THR A 211 3.89 10.42 5.29
C THR A 211 2.57 10.38 4.53
N ALA A 212 2.56 9.89 3.29
CA ALA A 212 1.34 9.72 2.50
C ALA A 212 0.42 8.64 3.09
N SER A 213 0.97 7.49 3.50
CA SER A 213 0.18 6.36 4.00
C SER A 213 -0.38 6.62 5.40
N LEU A 214 0.29 7.42 6.22
CA LEU A 214 -0.09 7.65 7.61
C LEU A 214 -0.86 8.95 7.82
N LEU A 215 -0.55 10.01 7.06
CA LEU A 215 -1.08 11.35 7.33
C LEU A 215 -1.63 12.06 6.08
N GLY A 216 -1.57 11.42 4.91
CA GLY A 216 -1.95 12.04 3.64
C GLY A 216 -1.03 13.19 3.21
N LEU A 217 0.18 13.26 3.76
CA LEU A 217 1.10 14.35 3.48
C LEU A 217 2.02 14.03 2.30
N MET A 218 2.11 14.99 1.37
CA MET A 218 3.07 14.99 0.27
C MET A 218 4.22 15.96 0.56
N ALA A 219 5.45 15.45 0.57
CA ALA A 219 6.63 16.27 0.80
C ALA A 219 6.74 17.37 -0.27
N GLY A 220 6.95 18.62 0.18
CA GLY A 220 7.06 19.80 -0.70
C GLY A 220 5.73 20.39 -1.18
N SER A 221 4.57 19.78 -0.86
CA SER A 221 3.24 20.31 -1.19
C SER A 221 2.46 20.73 0.05
N TYR A 222 1.70 21.82 -0.06
CA TYR A 222 0.77 22.31 0.97
C TYR A 222 -0.69 22.16 0.54
N GLU A 223 -0.96 21.38 -0.52
CA GLU A 223 -2.32 21.03 -0.92
C GLU A 223 -3.02 20.26 0.21
N ASN A 224 -4.35 20.38 0.25
CA ASN A 224 -5.15 19.64 1.20
C ASN A 224 -5.00 18.13 0.91
N PRO A 225 -4.61 17.31 1.91
CA PRO A 225 -4.47 15.86 1.75
C PRO A 225 -5.68 15.15 1.13
N LEU A 226 -6.89 15.67 1.34
CA LEU A 226 -8.12 15.10 0.79
C LEU A 226 -8.25 15.36 -0.71
N ASP A 227 -7.76 16.50 -1.21
CA ASP A 227 -7.78 16.83 -2.64
C ASP A 227 -6.77 15.98 -3.44
N LEU A 228 -5.81 15.39 -2.75
CA LEU A 228 -4.82 14.47 -3.32
C LEU A 228 -5.33 13.02 -3.45
N ILE A 229 -6.55 12.72 -3.01
CA ILE A 229 -7.19 11.42 -3.20
C ILE A 229 -7.80 11.37 -4.60
N VAL A 230 -7.27 10.51 -5.47
CA VAL A 230 -7.75 10.40 -6.85
C VAL A 230 -8.76 9.27 -7.03
N ASP A 231 -9.88 9.55 -7.68
CA ASP A 231 -10.89 8.52 -7.97
C ASP A 231 -10.42 7.51 -9.01
N LEU A 232 -9.70 7.99 -10.03
CA LEU A 232 -9.07 7.19 -11.06
C LEU A 232 -7.63 7.68 -11.27
N PRO A 233 -6.65 6.78 -11.39
CA PRO A 233 -5.27 7.17 -11.68
C PRO A 233 -5.18 7.96 -12.99
N PRO A 234 -4.28 8.96 -13.07
CA PRO A 234 -4.03 9.67 -14.32
C PRO A 234 -3.57 8.69 -15.40
N ARG A 235 -4.19 8.80 -16.58
CA ARG A 235 -3.88 7.96 -17.73
C ARG A 235 -2.56 8.44 -18.33
N TYR A 236 -1.55 7.59 -18.32
CA TYR A 236 -0.44 7.77 -19.26
C TYR A 236 -0.92 7.27 -20.61
N ALA A 237 -1.06 8.17 -21.58
CA ALA A 237 -1.34 7.76 -22.96
C ALA A 237 -0.25 6.77 -23.39
N THR A 238 -0.65 5.58 -23.80
CA THR A 238 0.25 4.70 -24.55
C THR A 238 0.74 5.49 -25.77
N PRO A 239 2.04 5.47 -26.09
CA PRO A 239 2.50 5.98 -27.37
C PRO A 239 1.64 5.34 -28.47
N SER A 240 1.07 6.15 -29.36
CA SER A 240 0.18 5.66 -30.41
C SER A 240 0.84 4.51 -31.17
N GLU A 241 0.04 3.48 -31.47
CA GLU A 241 0.48 2.27 -32.20
C GLU A 241 1.12 2.60 -33.57
N GLU A 242 0.90 3.80 -34.09
CA GLU A 242 1.57 4.33 -35.29
C GLU A 242 3.10 4.43 -35.13
N SER A 243 3.62 4.57 -33.91
CA SER A 243 5.06 4.62 -33.63
C SER A 243 5.72 3.23 -33.52
N GLN A 244 4.94 2.16 -33.34
CA GLN A 244 5.45 0.79 -33.18
C GLN A 244 5.26 -0.08 -34.44
N GLY A 245 4.48 0.39 -35.42
CA GLY A 245 4.13 -0.35 -36.64
C GLY A 245 5.24 -0.49 -37.69
N SER A 246 6.38 0.19 -37.56
CA SER A 246 7.39 0.26 -38.63
C SER A 246 8.69 -0.54 -38.41
N ASN A 247 8.93 -1.12 -37.22
CA ASN A 247 10.25 -1.71 -36.94
C ASN A 247 10.30 -3.21 -36.65
N TRP A 248 9.19 -3.88 -36.31
CA TRP A 248 9.24 -5.34 -36.02
C TRP A 248 9.17 -6.22 -37.29
N LYS A 249 8.59 -5.72 -38.39
CA LYS A 249 8.49 -6.48 -39.66
C LYS A 249 9.83 -6.65 -40.38
N ASN A 250 10.88 -5.91 -39.99
CA ASN A 250 12.22 -6.03 -40.58
C ASN A 250 13.11 -7.07 -39.89
N TYR A 251 12.75 -7.53 -38.68
CA TYR A 251 13.56 -8.52 -37.95
C TYR A 251 13.25 -9.98 -38.32
N LEU A 252 12.09 -10.27 -38.92
CA LEU A 252 11.68 -11.63 -39.32
C LEU A 252 11.94 -11.96 -40.79
N ARG A 253 12.61 -11.08 -41.56
CA ARG A 253 12.91 -11.31 -42.99
C ARG A 253 14.40 -11.47 -43.32
N ARG A 254 15.28 -11.53 -42.31
CA ARG A 254 16.75 -11.64 -42.50
C ARG A 254 17.41 -12.89 -41.90
N SER A 255 16.65 -13.83 -41.35
CA SER A 255 17.18 -15.14 -40.89
C SER A 255 16.70 -16.33 -41.73
N SER A 256 16.36 -16.09 -43.00
CA SER A 256 16.07 -17.16 -43.95
C SER A 256 16.57 -16.77 -45.34
N ARG A 257 17.90 -16.68 -45.46
CA ARG A 257 18.68 -16.88 -46.69
C ARG A 257 20.16 -16.83 -46.36
#